data_AF-A0A917ULM2-F1
#
_entry.id   AF-A0A917ULM2-F1
#
_cell.length_a   1.000
_cell.length_b   1.000
_cell.length_c   1.000
_cell.angle_alpha   90.00
_cell.angle_beta   90.00
_cell.angle_gamma   90.00
#
_symmetry.space_group_name_H-M   'P 1'
#
loop_
_entity.id
_entity.type
_entity.pdbx_description
1 polymer ?
#
loop_
_entity_poly.entity_id
_entity_poly.type
_entity_poly.pdbx_seq_one_letter_code
_entity_poly.pdbx_strand_id
1 'polypeptide(L)'
;MFRPAPGPGSELLGLLAGAILAEFGCGHGAQLAGLINHGIARGIGIDVSPIRIHQAATGFGALDTLEWWLGDAVSVTPHLPKLDAACSNYGALWFSSPHLLVPRVAERLKPGGRLVLSRYSH
;
A
#
# COMPACT_ATOMS: atom_id res chain seq x y z
N MET A 1 13.82 -4.35 17.39
CA MET A 1 14.39 -4.81 16.10
C MET A 1 13.21 -5.17 15.21
N PHE A 2 12.86 -4.30 14.26
CA PHE A 2 11.75 -4.54 13.34
C PHE A 2 12.21 -5.51 12.26
N ARG A 3 11.54 -6.66 12.15
CA ARG A 3 11.77 -7.60 11.05
C ARG A 3 10.66 -7.35 10.02
N PRO A 4 10.98 -6.94 8.79
CA PRO A 4 9.95 -6.81 7.76
C PRO A 4 9.30 -8.18 7.56
N ALA A 5 7.97 -8.21 7.56
CA ALA A 5 7.23 -9.36 7.07
C ALA A 5 7.63 -9.63 5.61
N PRO A 6 7.62 -10.89 5.14
CA PRO A 6 7.92 -11.21 3.75
C PRO A 6 6.79 -10.69 2.84
N GLY A 7 6.86 -9.43 2.41
CA GLY A 7 6.06 -8.92 1.31
C GLY A 7 6.66 -9.32 -0.05
N PRO A 8 5.98 -9.03 -1.18
CA PRO A 8 6.60 -9.01 -2.48
C PRO A 8 7.80 -8.07 -2.38
N GLY A 9 8.96 -8.55 -2.77
CA GLY A 9 10.16 -7.74 -2.69
C GLY A 9 9.98 -6.44 -3.48
N SER A 10 10.60 -5.37 -2.98
CA SER A 10 10.53 -4.01 -3.53
C SER A 10 10.82 -3.96 -5.05
N GLU A 11 11.58 -4.91 -5.57
CA GLU A 11 11.89 -5.07 -6.99
C GLU A 11 10.65 -5.26 -7.88
N LEU A 12 9.58 -5.82 -7.34
CA LEU A 12 8.33 -6.03 -8.08
C LEU A 12 7.55 -4.72 -8.28
N LEU A 13 7.75 -3.73 -7.41
CA LEU A 13 7.09 -2.43 -7.47
C LEU A 13 7.65 -1.50 -8.56
N GLY A 14 8.81 -1.82 -9.14
CA GLY A 14 9.45 -1.01 -10.16
C GLY A 14 10.38 0.05 -9.59
N LEU A 15 10.56 1.17 -10.29
CA LEU A 15 11.41 2.27 -9.84
C LEU A 15 10.74 3.00 -8.68
N LEU A 16 11.38 2.98 -7.50
CA LEU A 16 10.82 3.58 -6.28
C LEU A 16 11.23 5.04 -6.07
N ALA A 17 12.38 5.48 -6.61
CA ALA A 17 12.83 6.85 -6.45
C ALA A 17 11.81 7.82 -7.08
N GLY A 18 11.25 8.72 -6.25
CA GLY A 18 10.22 9.68 -6.65
C GLY A 18 8.82 9.07 -6.86
N ALA A 19 8.61 7.79 -6.54
CA ALA A 19 7.34 7.11 -6.80
C ALA A 19 6.23 7.50 -5.80
N ILE A 20 4.98 7.46 -6.28
CA ILE A 20 3.76 7.50 -5.46
C ILE A 20 3.19 6.08 -5.36
N LEU A 21 3.09 5.57 -4.15
CA LEU A 21 2.70 4.19 -3.86
C LEU A 21 1.45 4.10 -2.99
N ALA A 22 0.64 3.06 -3.20
CA ALA A 22 -0.42 2.69 -2.26
C ALA A 22 -0.25 1.24 -1.77
N GLU A 23 -0.34 1.02 -0.46
CA GLU A 23 -0.41 -0.31 0.16
C GLU A 23 -1.83 -0.55 0.70
N PHE A 24 -2.56 -1.48 0.09
CA PHE A 24 -3.89 -1.90 0.52
C PHE A 24 -3.82 -3.04 1.55
N GLY A 25 -4.39 -2.81 2.72
CA GLY A 25 -4.23 -3.66 3.89
C GLY A 25 -2.88 -3.46 4.56
N CYS A 26 -2.47 -2.20 4.75
CA CYS A 26 -1.13 -1.87 5.25
C CYS A 26 -0.88 -2.34 6.70
N GLY A 27 -1.91 -2.75 7.43
CA GLY A 27 -1.82 -3.14 8.83
C GLY A 27 -1.21 -2.01 9.64
N HIS A 28 -0.16 -2.31 10.41
CA HIS A 28 0.54 -1.30 11.20
C HIS A 28 1.61 -0.53 10.41
N GLY A 29 1.66 -0.64 9.07
CA GLY A 29 2.43 0.23 8.19
C GLY A 29 3.92 -0.10 7.99
N ALA A 30 4.43 -1.20 8.56
CA ALA A 30 5.88 -1.45 8.56
C ALA A 30 6.47 -1.78 7.17
N GLN A 31 5.70 -2.38 6.27
CA GLN A 31 6.15 -2.66 4.92
C GLN A 31 6.34 -1.36 4.14
N LEU A 32 5.29 -0.54 4.04
CA LEU A 32 5.35 0.78 3.42
C LEU A 32 6.42 1.68 4.03
N ALA A 33 6.57 1.68 5.37
CA ALA A 33 7.62 2.45 6.03
C ALA A 33 9.04 2.01 5.64
N GLY A 34 9.24 0.70 5.41
CA GLY A 34 10.51 0.18 4.90
C GLY A 34 10.89 0.70 3.51
N LEU A 35 9.91 1.14 2.71
CA LEU A 35 10.14 1.65 1.36
C LEU A 35 10.69 3.09 1.33
N ILE A 36 10.64 3.84 2.43
CA ILE A 36 11.13 5.22 2.49
C ILE A 36 12.61 5.33 2.11
N ASN A 37 13.44 4.37 2.53
CA ASN A 37 14.86 4.36 2.22
C ASN A 37 15.17 4.17 0.72
N HIS A 38 14.16 3.83 -0.09
CA HIS A 38 14.28 3.75 -1.55
C HIS A 38 13.92 5.07 -2.26
N GLY A 39 13.63 6.14 -1.50
CA GLY A 39 13.43 7.49 -2.03
C GLY A 39 12.05 7.74 -2.64
N ILE A 40 11.01 7.06 -2.16
CA ILE A 40 9.63 7.29 -2.64
C ILE A 40 9.22 8.75 -2.36
N ALA A 41 8.44 9.34 -3.26
CA ALA A 41 7.90 10.69 -3.06
C ALA A 41 6.73 10.67 -2.08
N ARG A 42 5.90 9.61 -2.12
CA ARG A 42 4.71 9.48 -1.27
C ARG A 42 4.29 8.02 -1.12
N GLY A 43 3.98 7.60 0.09
CA GLY A 43 3.40 6.29 0.41
C GLY A 43 2.05 6.44 1.11
N ILE A 44 1.03 5.76 0.59
CA ILE A 44 -0.34 5.78 1.12
C ILE A 44 -0.69 4.41 1.67
N GLY A 45 -0.79 4.26 2.98
CA GLY A 45 -1.22 3.03 3.62
C GLY A 45 -2.73 3.05 3.89
N ILE A 46 -3.46 2.05 3.41
CA ILE A 46 -4.91 1.97 3.54
C ILE A 46 -5.26 0.71 4.34
N ASP A 47 -6.09 0.84 5.36
CA ASP A 47 -6.58 -0.31 6.14
C ASP A 47 -8.00 -0.04 6.66
N VAL A 48 -8.80 -1.09 6.77
CA VAL A 48 -10.19 -1.04 7.28
C VAL A 48 -10.20 -0.94 8.81
N SER A 49 -9.13 -1.36 9.49
CA SER A 49 -9.05 -1.37 10.95
C SER A 49 -8.57 -0.03 11.51
N PRO A 50 -9.39 0.68 12.32
CA PRO A 50 -8.98 1.92 12.96
C PRO A 50 -7.77 1.74 13.88
N ILE A 51 -7.68 0.59 14.56
CA ILE A 51 -6.57 0.26 15.47
C ILE A 51 -5.26 0.17 14.68
N ARG A 52 -5.28 -0.43 13.48
CA ARG A 52 -4.11 -0.57 12.61
C ARG A 52 -3.62 0.78 12.10
N ILE A 53 -4.54 1.62 11.60
CA ILE A 53 -4.22 2.99 11.17
C ILE A 53 -3.66 3.83 12.32
N HIS A 54 -4.24 3.74 13.52
CA HIS A 54 -3.71 4.43 14.70
C HIS A 54 -2.28 3.96 15.04
N GLN A 55 -2.02 2.66 14.99
CA GLN A 55 -0.67 2.10 15.21
C GLN A 55 0.32 2.59 14.16
N ALA A 56 -0.06 2.61 12.88
CA ALA A 56 0.79 3.09 11.80
C ALA A 56 1.10 4.59 11.95
N ALA A 57 0.07 5.40 12.19
CA ALA A 57 0.22 6.84 12.39
C ALA A 57 1.07 7.18 13.62
N THR A 58 0.92 6.43 14.72
CA THR A 58 1.72 6.63 15.93
C THR A 58 3.17 6.16 15.73
N GLY A 59 3.36 5.00 15.10
CA GLY A 59 4.68 4.39 14.91
C GLY A 59 5.54 5.11 13.87
N PHE A 60 4.92 5.75 12.88
CA PHE A 60 5.59 6.36 11.73
C PHE A 60 5.22 7.84 11.53
N GLY A 61 4.64 8.51 12.53
CA GLY A 61 4.17 9.90 12.42
C GLY A 61 5.25 10.94 12.15
N ALA A 62 6.53 10.59 12.29
CA ALA A 62 7.67 11.46 11.93
C ALA A 62 8.06 11.36 10.44
N LEU A 63 7.42 10.48 9.66
CA LEU A 63 7.72 10.28 8.24
C LEU A 63 6.69 11.02 7.38
N ASP A 64 6.97 12.28 7.05
CA ASP A 64 6.06 13.16 6.29
C ASP A 64 5.72 12.65 4.88
N THR A 65 6.52 11.72 4.35
CA THR A 65 6.28 11.04 3.08
C THR A 65 5.18 9.97 3.16
N LEU A 66 4.71 9.63 4.35
CA LEU A 66 3.69 8.60 4.58
C LEU A 66 2.38 9.18 5.09
N GLU A 67 1.29 8.60 4.61
CA GLU A 67 -0.06 8.92 5.06
C GLU A 67 -0.87 7.63 5.27
N TRP A 68 -1.81 7.68 6.21
CA TRP A 68 -2.55 6.51 6.67
C TRP A 68 -4.05 6.76 6.57
N TRP A 69 -4.73 6.00 5.72
CA TRP A 69 -6.13 6.21 5.37
C TRP A 69 -6.99 5.06 5.91
N LEU A 70 -7.98 5.40 6.73
CA LEU A 70 -8.97 4.44 7.23
C LEU A 70 -10.09 4.25 6.20
N GLY A 71 -10.30 3.02 5.75
CA GLY A 71 -11.45 2.69 4.92
C GLY A 71 -11.33 1.38 4.15
N ASP A 72 -12.45 0.97 3.55
CA ASP A 72 -12.46 -0.13 2.59
C ASP A 72 -11.73 0.27 1.30
N ALA A 73 -10.95 -0.66 0.74
CA ALA A 73 -10.12 -0.41 -0.43
C ALA A 73 -10.95 -0.01 -1.65
N VAL A 74 -12.12 -0.60 -1.87
CA VAL A 74 -12.99 -0.29 -3.01
C VAL A 74 -13.56 1.11 -2.89
N SER A 75 -13.99 1.51 -1.70
CA SER A 75 -14.51 2.86 -1.42
C SER A 75 -13.43 3.94 -1.49
N VAL A 76 -12.20 3.64 -1.04
CA VAL A 76 -11.11 4.62 -0.97
C VAL A 76 -10.40 4.82 -2.31
N THR A 77 -10.26 3.76 -3.12
CA THR A 77 -9.47 3.79 -4.37
C THR A 77 -9.81 4.96 -5.32
N PRO A 78 -11.08 5.34 -5.56
CA PRO A 78 -11.42 6.46 -6.43
C PRO A 78 -10.80 7.80 -6.00
N HIS A 79 -10.48 7.97 -4.71
CA HIS A 79 -9.91 9.18 -4.13
C HIS A 79 -8.37 9.20 -4.14
N LEU A 80 -7.74 8.09 -4.54
CA LEU A 80 -6.30 8.03 -4.64
C LEU A 80 -5.77 8.89 -5.80
N PRO A 81 -4.56 9.46 -5.65
CA PRO A 81 -3.86 10.08 -6.77
C PRO A 81 -3.49 9.03 -7.82
N LYS A 82 -2.88 9.49 -8.92
CA LYS A 82 -2.26 8.58 -9.88
C LYS A 82 -1.02 7.92 -9.27
N LEU A 83 -0.95 6.60 -9.34
CA LEU A 83 0.04 5.77 -8.67
C LEU A 83 1.09 5.24 -9.65
N ASP A 84 2.34 5.19 -9.22
CA ASP A 84 3.42 4.48 -9.92
C ASP A 84 3.37 2.97 -9.61
N ALA A 85 3.02 2.62 -8.37
CA ALA A 85 2.67 1.25 -8.04
C ALA A 85 1.64 1.16 -6.90
N ALA A 86 0.96 0.03 -6.86
CA ALA A 86 0.08 -0.37 -5.79
C ALA A 86 0.44 -1.79 -5.35
N CYS A 87 0.39 -2.05 -4.05
CA CYS A 87 0.58 -3.39 -3.51
C CYS A 87 -0.54 -3.79 -2.57
N SER A 88 -0.75 -5.10 -2.45
CA SER A 88 -1.51 -5.68 -1.35
C SER A 88 -0.82 -6.93 -0.87
N ASN A 89 -0.43 -6.90 0.40
CA ASN A 89 0.28 -7.98 1.07
C ASN A 89 -0.65 -8.58 2.08
N TYR A 90 -1.07 -9.82 1.84
CA TYR A 90 -1.89 -10.57 2.80
C TYR A 90 -3.26 -9.91 3.18
N GLY A 91 -3.70 -8.81 2.54
CA GLY A 91 -4.55 -7.84 3.24
C GLY A 91 -5.58 -7.00 2.49
N ALA A 92 -5.95 -7.27 1.23
CA ALA A 92 -7.13 -6.62 0.62
C ALA A 92 -8.04 -7.57 -0.17
N LEU A 93 -7.49 -8.61 -0.78
CA LEU A 93 -8.25 -9.64 -1.51
C LEU A 93 -9.09 -10.57 -0.61
N TRP A 94 -8.96 -10.44 0.71
CA TRP A 94 -9.77 -11.18 1.70
C TRP A 94 -11.04 -10.44 2.14
N PHE A 95 -11.08 -9.10 1.98
CA PHE A 95 -12.18 -8.26 2.48
C PHE A 95 -12.95 -7.52 1.38
N SER A 96 -12.35 -7.38 0.19
CA SER A 96 -12.99 -6.76 -0.97
C SER A 96 -12.95 -7.72 -2.16
N SER A 97 -14.03 -7.74 -2.96
CA SER A 97 -14.07 -8.55 -4.18
C SER A 97 -12.94 -8.13 -5.14
N PRO A 98 -12.01 -9.03 -5.52
CA PRO A 98 -10.92 -8.72 -6.45
C PRO A 98 -11.43 -8.09 -7.75
N HIS A 99 -12.58 -8.57 -8.22
CA HIS A 99 -13.26 -8.11 -9.43
C HIS A 99 -13.74 -6.65 -9.33
N LEU A 100 -13.91 -6.12 -8.12
CA LEU A 100 -14.26 -4.73 -7.87
C LEU A 100 -13.03 -3.85 -7.66
N LEU A 101 -12.01 -4.36 -6.97
CA LEU A 101 -10.85 -3.56 -6.60
C LEU A 101 -9.86 -3.42 -7.77
N VAL A 102 -9.52 -4.51 -8.45
CA VAL A 102 -8.48 -4.51 -9.50
C VAL A 102 -8.77 -3.51 -10.62
N PRO A 103 -9.99 -3.40 -11.19
CA PRO A 103 -10.27 -2.41 -12.23
C PRO A 103 -10.09 -0.97 -11.73
N ARG A 104 -10.54 -0.67 -10.51
CA ARG A 104 -10.41 0.66 -9.90
C ARG A 104 -8.95 1.02 -9.67
N VAL A 105 -8.14 0.08 -9.21
CA VAL A 105 -6.69 0.29 -9.03
C VAL A 105 -6.03 0.50 -10.39
N ALA A 106 -6.38 -0.29 -11.40
CA ALA A 106 -5.87 -0.10 -12.76
C ALA A 106 -6.17 1.30 -13.31
N GLU A 107 -7.34 1.87 -13.03
CA GLU A 107 -7.66 3.26 -13.38
C GLU A 107 -6.82 4.29 -12.64
N ARG A 108 -6.29 3.97 -11.45
CA ARG A 108 -5.42 4.86 -10.68
C ARG A 108 -3.95 4.70 -11.06
N LEU A 109 -3.53 3.58 -11.64
CA LEU A 109 -2.16 3.40 -12.11
C LEU A 109 -1.85 4.34 -13.28
N LYS A 110 -0.62 4.89 -13.28
CA LYS A 110 -0.04 5.55 -14.45
C LYS A 110 0.26 4.53 -15.55
N PRO A 111 0.40 4.93 -16.82
CA PRO A 111 0.94 4.05 -17.85
C PRO A 111 2.27 3.42 -17.40
N GLY A 112 2.37 2.09 -17.45
CA GLY A 112 3.53 1.34 -16.96
C GLY A 112 3.57 1.11 -15.45
N GLY A 113 2.60 1.62 -14.70
CA GLY A 113 2.46 1.40 -13.26
C GLY A 113 2.11 -0.05 -12.93
N ARG A 114 2.45 -0.49 -11.73
CA ARG A 114 2.38 -1.90 -11.34
C ARG A 114 1.38 -2.14 -10.22
N LEU A 115 0.58 -3.19 -10.35
CA LEU A 115 -0.19 -3.76 -9.24
C LEU A 115 0.48 -5.08 -8.83
N VAL A 116 0.98 -5.15 -7.60
CA VAL A 116 1.63 -6.33 -7.04
C VAL A 116 0.77 -6.93 -5.94
N LEU A 117 0.43 -8.22 -6.09
CA LEU A 117 -0.46 -8.93 -5.17
C LEU A 117 0.27 -10.18 -4.68
N SER A 118 0.32 -10.37 -3.37
CA SER A 118 0.85 -11.59 -2.75
C SER A 118 -0.20 -12.28 -1.90
N ARG A 119 -0.23 -13.61 -1.97
CA ARG A 119 -1.07 -14.49 -1.15
C ARG A 119 -0.23 -15.63 -0.61
N TYR A 120 -0.62 -16.21 0.52
CA TYR A 120 -0.13 -17.55 0.84
C TYR A 120 -0.62 -18.54 -0.23
N SER A 121 0.32 -19.28 -0.81
CA SER A 121 0.04 -20.58 -1.41
C SER A 121 -0.02 -21.60 -0.27
N HIS A 122 -1.11 -22.36 -0.20
CA HIS A 122 -1.16 -23.55 0.66
C HIS A 122 -0.11 -24.57 0.23
#